data_AF-A0AB37V0Q9-F1
#
_entry.id   AF-A0AB37V0Q9-F1
#
_cell.length_a   1.000
_cell.length_b   1.000
_cell.length_c   1.000
_cell.angle_alpha   90.00
_cell.angle_beta   90.00
_cell.angle_gamma   90.00
#
_symmetry.space_group_name_H-M   'P 1'
#
loop_
_entity.id
_entity.type
_entity.pdbx_description
1 polymer ?
#
loop_
_entity_poly.entity_id
_entity_poly.type
_entity_poly.pdbx_seq_one_letter_code
_entity_poly.pdbx_strand_id
1 'polypeptide(L)'
;MGVAFFRDYPYVPIGRLLVLQPKISNIDCRFYTEYINSKVKFNTEQTTIPQLTIPKVALCEIPLPPLNEQIAIANILSTLDHYLYTLDALILKKESVKKALSFELLSQRKRLKGFNQAWQRVRLGTYK
;
A
#
# COMPACT_ATOMS: atom_id res chain seq x y z
N MET A 1 3.71 2.00 -15.88
CA MET A 1 4.98 1.49 -15.31
C MET A 1 5.83 2.67 -14.89
N GLY A 2 6.49 2.56 -13.74
CA GLY A 2 7.06 3.67 -12.97
C GLY A 2 6.07 4.08 -11.88
N VAL A 3 6.41 3.75 -10.63
CA VAL A 3 5.69 4.23 -9.44
C VAL A 3 6.58 5.27 -8.80
N ALA A 4 6.02 6.46 -8.56
CA ALA A 4 6.69 7.50 -7.81
C ALA A 4 6.54 7.23 -6.32
N PHE A 5 7.61 7.48 -5.58
CA PHE A 5 7.62 7.42 -4.13
C PHE A 5 8.25 8.68 -3.57
N PHE A 6 7.55 9.32 -2.65
CA PHE A 6 8.11 10.41 -1.87
C PHE A 6 9.08 9.86 -0.83
N ARG A 7 10.21 10.52 -0.65
CA ARG A 7 11.19 10.24 0.41
C ARG A 7 11.68 11.56 1.01
N ASP A 8 11.66 11.64 2.32
CA ASP A 8 12.12 12.77 3.13
C ASP A 8 13.47 12.50 3.83
N TYR A 9 14.07 11.33 3.60
CA TYR A 9 15.35 10.92 4.19
C TYR A 9 16.45 10.74 3.12
N PRO A 10 17.73 10.88 3.50
CA PRO A 10 18.85 10.63 2.59
C PRO A 10 18.86 9.18 2.09
N TYR A 11 18.98 8.99 0.78
CA TYR A 11 19.12 7.66 0.18
C TYR A 11 20.03 7.71 -1.03
N VAL A 12 20.63 6.56 -1.38
CA VAL A 12 21.43 6.41 -2.59
C VAL A 12 20.52 5.80 -3.66
N PRO A 13 20.31 6.46 -4.82
CA PRO A 13 19.57 5.84 -5.91
C PRO A 13 20.38 4.68 -6.48
N ILE A 14 19.79 3.49 -6.52
CA ILE A 14 20.41 2.28 -7.06
C ILE A 14 19.81 1.97 -8.44
N GLY A 15 20.67 1.77 -9.44
CA GLY A 15 20.28 1.26 -10.77
C GLY A 15 19.40 2.21 -11.58
N ARG A 16 18.21 1.75 -11.99
CA ARG A 16 17.28 2.42 -12.94
C ARG A 16 16.28 3.39 -12.27
N LEU A 17 16.65 3.99 -11.15
CA LEU A 17 15.81 4.98 -10.47
C LEU A 17 16.02 6.38 -11.07
N LEU A 18 14.94 7.05 -11.42
CA LEU A 18 14.95 8.47 -11.73
C LEU A 18 14.62 9.25 -10.46
N VAL A 19 15.46 10.23 -10.12
CA VAL A 19 15.26 11.11 -8.97
C VAL A 19 14.76 12.46 -9.47
N LEU A 20 13.64 12.90 -8.94
CA LEU A 20 13.08 14.22 -9.20
C LEU A 20 13.32 15.09 -7.97
N GLN A 21 14.05 16.19 -8.16
CA GLN A 21 14.27 17.18 -7.12
C GLN A 21 13.63 18.50 -7.54
N PRO A 22 12.72 19.06 -6.72
CA PRO A 22 12.13 20.36 -7.03
C PRO A 22 13.21 21.44 -6.98
N LYS A 23 13.24 22.29 -8.01
CA LYS A 23 14.10 23.48 -8.05
C LYS A 23 13.47 24.68 -7.33
N ILE A 24 12.16 24.63 -7.08
CA ILE A 24 11.36 25.72 -6.51
C ILE A 24 10.87 25.27 -5.13
N SER A 25 10.83 26.18 -4.16
CA SER A 25 10.44 25.89 -2.77
C SER A 25 8.94 25.75 -2.52
N ASN A 26 8.10 26.26 -3.42
CA ASN A 26 6.64 26.31 -3.23
C ASN A 26 5.91 25.06 -3.74
N ILE A 27 6.49 23.88 -3.52
CA ILE A 27 6.01 22.60 -4.05
C ILE A 27 5.91 21.58 -2.91
N ASP A 28 4.74 20.95 -2.77
CA ASP A 28 4.59 19.75 -1.95
C ASP A 28 4.90 18.50 -2.80
N CYS A 29 5.96 17.77 -2.44
CA CYS A 29 6.39 16.60 -3.18
C CYS A 29 5.45 15.40 -3.04
N ARG A 30 4.64 15.33 -1.97
CA ARG A 30 3.65 14.25 -1.79
C ARG A 30 2.52 14.42 -2.80
N PHE A 31 2.04 15.65 -2.99
CA PHE A 31 1.06 15.96 -4.03
C PHE A 31 1.52 15.48 -5.42
N TYR A 32 2.76 15.82 -5.82
CA TYR A 32 3.27 15.40 -7.13
C TYR A 32 3.54 13.91 -7.24
N THR A 33 3.89 13.24 -6.13
CA THR A 33 3.99 11.78 -6.10
C THR A 33 2.65 11.13 -6.46
N GLU A 34 1.57 11.58 -5.80
CA GLU A 34 0.22 11.09 -6.08
C GLU A 34 -0.26 11.48 -7.49
N TYR A 35 0.05 12.70 -7.93
CA TYR A 35 -0.29 13.15 -9.27
C TYR A 35 0.38 12.30 -10.35
N ILE A 36 1.67 12.00 -10.20
CA ILE A 36 2.40 11.13 -11.14
C ILE A 36 1.78 9.73 -11.17
N ASN A 37 1.48 9.17 -10.00
CA ASN A 37 0.91 7.83 -9.89
C ASN A 37 -0.53 7.74 -10.46
N SER A 38 -1.32 8.81 -10.33
CA SER A 38 -2.73 8.83 -10.73
C SER A 38 -2.98 9.29 -12.17
N LYS A 39 -2.28 10.34 -12.62
CA LYS A 39 -2.61 11.08 -13.85
C LYS A 39 -1.57 10.98 -14.94
N VAL A 40 -0.31 10.73 -14.60
CA VAL A 40 0.76 10.67 -15.60
C VAL A 40 0.83 9.28 -16.20
N LYS A 41 0.41 9.18 -17.47
CA LYS A 41 0.62 7.97 -18.27
C LYS A 41 1.85 8.15 -19.13
N PHE A 42 2.94 7.48 -18.76
CA PHE A 42 4.13 7.45 -19.59
C PHE A 42 3.88 6.56 -20.82
N ASN A 43 3.95 7.14 -22.02
CA ASN A 43 3.89 6.39 -23.27
C ASN A 43 5.15 5.53 -23.41
N THR A 44 4.98 4.21 -23.32
CA THR A 44 6.04 3.26 -23.63
C THR A 44 6.03 2.99 -25.13
N GLU A 45 7.19 3.16 -25.77
CA GLU A 45 7.41 2.53 -27.08
C GLU A 45 7.32 1.02 -26.88
N GLN A 46 6.74 0.32 -27.86
CA GLN A 46 6.68 -1.15 -27.89
C GLN A 46 8.08 -1.71 -28.17
N THR A 47 9.00 -1.54 -27.22
CA THR A 47 10.34 -2.14 -27.29
C THR A 47 10.41 -3.34 -26.38
N THR A 48 11.32 -4.28 -26.69
CA THR A 48 11.53 -5.52 -25.94
C THR A 48 11.89 -5.28 -24.47
N ILE A 49 12.40 -4.08 -24.13
CA ILE A 49 12.67 -3.64 -22.76
C ILE A 49 12.16 -2.19 -22.62
N PRO A 50 10.92 -1.99 -22.10
CA PRO A 50 10.40 -0.65 -21.89
C PRO A 50 11.20 0.07 -20.79
N GLN A 51 11.82 1.19 -21.13
CA GLN A 51 12.59 2.02 -20.19
C GLN A 51 12.04 3.45 -20.18
N LEU A 52 11.84 3.98 -18.97
CA LEU A 52 11.56 5.40 -18.77
C LEU A 52 12.89 6.18 -18.81
N THR A 53 13.01 7.11 -19.74
CA THR A 53 14.21 7.94 -19.93
C THR A 53 13.99 9.36 -19.44
N ILE A 54 15.07 10.00 -18.97
CA ILE A 54 15.08 11.40 -18.49
C ILE A 54 14.36 12.37 -19.43
N PRO A 55 14.66 12.41 -20.76
CA PRO A 55 13.99 13.35 -21.67
C PRO A 55 12.47 13.16 -21.73
N LYS A 56 11.97 11.93 -21.62
CA LYS A 56 10.52 11.66 -21.64
C LYS A 56 9.82 12.21 -20.40
N VAL A 57 10.47 12.14 -19.25
CA VAL A 57 9.95 12.71 -18.00
C VAL A 57 10.04 14.24 -18.02
N ALA A 58 11.13 14.79 -18.56
CA ALA A 58 11.34 16.24 -18.65
C ALA A 58 10.34 16.95 -19.58
N LEU A 59 9.82 16.25 -20.59
CA LEU A 59 8.78 16.77 -21.50
C LEU A 59 7.37 16.73 -20.88
N CYS A 60 7.16 16.10 -19.73
CA CYS A 60 5.85 16.05 -19.09
C CYS A 60 5.56 17.39 -18.40
N GLU A 61 4.60 18.12 -18.93
CA GLU A 61 4.06 19.29 -18.23
C GLU A 61 3.18 18.84 -17.06
N ILE A 62 3.33 19.54 -15.93
CA ILE A 62 2.61 19.26 -14.69
C ILE A 62 1.90 20.53 -14.23
N PRO A 63 0.65 20.44 -13.72
CA PRO A 63 -0.05 21.59 -13.17
C PRO A 63 0.63 22.04 -11.87
N LEU A 64 0.66 23.36 -11.64
CA LEU A 64 1.18 23.97 -10.42
C LEU A 64 0.06 24.76 -9.71
N PRO A 65 -0.84 24.08 -8.97
CA PRO A 65 -1.85 24.77 -8.17
C PRO A 65 -1.20 25.49 -6.97
N PRO A 66 -1.93 26.38 -6.26
CA PRO A 66 -1.41 27.05 -5.06
C PRO A 66 -0.94 26.05 -3.98
N LEU A 67 0.12 26.40 -3.25
CA LEU A 67 0.72 25.49 -2.24
C LEU A 67 -0.28 25.00 -1.19
N ASN A 68 -1.18 25.87 -0.73
CA ASN A 68 -2.22 25.49 0.24
C ASN A 68 -3.12 24.38 -0.29
N GLU A 69 -3.46 24.41 -1.58
CA GLU A 69 -4.28 23.38 -2.23
C GLU A 69 -3.49 22.07 -2.39
N GLN A 70 -2.21 22.16 -2.79
CA GLN A 70 -1.32 20.99 -2.86
C GLN A 70 -1.26 20.26 -1.52
N ILE A 71 -1.04 21.00 -0.42
CA ILE A 71 -0.94 20.46 0.94
C ILE A 71 -2.29 19.85 1.37
N ALA A 72 -3.41 20.54 1.13
CA ALA A 72 -4.73 20.06 1.50
C ALA A 72 -5.05 18.72 0.83
N ILE A 73 -4.82 18.62 -0.48
CA ILE A 73 -5.04 17.39 -1.24
C ILE A 73 -4.11 16.28 -0.76
N ALA A 74 -2.80 16.57 -0.63
CA ALA A 74 -1.82 15.58 -0.17
C ALA A 74 -2.15 15.03 1.22
N ASN A 75 -2.57 15.88 2.15
CA ASN A 75 -2.92 15.46 3.51
C ASN A 75 -4.16 14.57 3.54
N ILE A 76 -5.20 14.88 2.76
CA ILE A 76 -6.41 14.04 2.67
C ILE A 76 -6.06 12.66 2.13
N LEU A 77 -5.30 12.59 1.02
CA LEU A 77 -4.87 11.33 0.42
C LEU A 77 -4.00 10.51 1.38
N SER A 78 -2.98 11.13 1.98
CA SER A 78 -2.10 10.47 2.95
C SER A 78 -2.86 9.95 4.18
N THR A 79 -3.90 10.67 4.63
CA THR A 79 -4.74 10.24 5.75
C THR A 79 -5.57 9.01 5.39
N LEU A 80 -6.13 8.98 4.18
CA LEU A 80 -6.88 7.83 3.68
C LEU A 80 -5.97 6.61 3.50
N ASP A 81 -4.78 6.79 2.95
CA ASP A 81 -3.80 5.71 2.80
C ASP A 81 -3.37 5.13 4.15
N HIS A 82 -3.12 6.00 5.14
CA HIS A 82 -2.81 5.56 6.49
C HIS A 82 -3.99 4.78 7.10
N TYR A 83 -5.22 5.27 6.91
CA TYR A 83 -6.41 4.58 7.41
C TYR A 83 -6.55 3.18 6.80
N LEU A 84 -6.40 3.05 5.48
CA LEU A 84 -6.41 1.76 4.78
C LEU A 84 -5.33 0.82 5.31
N TYR A 85 -4.10 1.30 5.46
CA TYR A 85 -3.00 0.52 6.01
C TYR A 85 -3.32 0.00 7.43
N THR A 86 -3.91 0.84 8.28
CA THR A 86 -4.31 0.42 9.63
C THR A 86 -5.40 -0.64 9.62
N LEU A 87 -6.36 -0.55 8.69
CA LEU A 87 -7.41 -1.56 8.53
C LEU A 87 -6.84 -2.89 8.06
N ASP A 88 -5.97 -2.88 7.07
CA ASP A 88 -5.32 -4.10 6.57
C ASP A 88 -4.48 -4.76 7.67
N ALA A 89 -3.72 -3.99 8.43
CA ALA A 89 -2.98 -4.49 9.58
C ALA A 89 -3.91 -5.11 10.65
N LEU A 90 -5.07 -4.51 10.89
CA LEU A 90 -6.08 -5.05 11.82
C LEU A 90 -6.68 -6.36 11.31
N ILE A 91 -6.97 -6.46 10.01
CA ILE A 91 -7.49 -7.68 9.37
C ILE A 91 -6.47 -8.80 9.53
N LEU A 92 -5.21 -8.58 9.15
CA LEU A 92 -4.13 -9.57 9.28
C LEU A 92 -3.94 -10.01 10.74
N LYS A 93 -4.04 -9.08 11.70
CA LYS A 93 -3.98 -9.41 13.12
C LYS A 93 -5.16 -10.28 13.56
N LYS A 94 -6.39 -9.96 13.13
CA LYS A 94 -7.58 -10.76 13.45
C LYS A 94 -7.51 -12.15 12.83
N GLU A 95 -7.03 -12.27 11.59
CA GLU A 95 -6.86 -13.55 10.90
C GLU A 95 -5.82 -14.43 11.59
N SER A 96 -4.68 -13.87 11.99
CA SER A 96 -3.64 -14.62 12.71
C SER A 96 -4.14 -15.14 14.06
N VAL A 97 -4.86 -14.31 14.82
CA VAL A 97 -5.48 -14.72 16.09
C VAL A 97 -6.55 -15.80 15.86
N LYS A 98 -7.42 -15.63 14.86
CA LYS A 98 -8.42 -16.65 14.49
C LYS A 98 -7.74 -17.98 14.15
N LYS A 99 -6.67 -17.95 13.35
CA LYS A 99 -5.94 -19.16 12.94
C LYS A 99 -5.28 -19.85 14.13
N ALA A 100 -4.61 -19.09 14.99
CA ALA A 100 -3.97 -19.62 16.20
C ALA A 100 -5.01 -20.23 17.16
N LEU A 101 -6.12 -19.53 17.41
CA LEU A 101 -7.18 -20.02 18.29
C LEU A 101 -7.84 -21.27 17.73
N SER A 102 -8.16 -21.30 16.43
CA SER A 102 -8.70 -22.51 15.78
C SER A 102 -7.77 -23.70 15.94
N PHE A 103 -6.46 -23.49 15.78
CA PHE A 103 -5.48 -24.56 15.99
C PHE A 103 -5.46 -25.03 17.44
N GLU A 104 -5.42 -24.13 18.43
CA GLU A 104 -5.43 -24.49 19.86
C GLU A 104 -6.70 -25.25 20.27
N LEU A 105 -7.86 -24.82 19.78
CA LEU A 105 -9.15 -25.43 20.10
C LEU A 105 -9.31 -26.80 19.45
N LEU A 106 -9.00 -26.92 18.15
CA LEU A 106 -9.14 -28.18 17.40
C LEU A 106 -8.05 -29.21 17.75
N SER A 107 -6.88 -28.76 18.22
CA SER A 107 -5.81 -29.64 18.73
C SER A 107 -6.00 -30.07 20.18
N GLN A 108 -7.10 -29.64 20.83
CA GLN A 108 -7.44 -29.95 22.23
C GLN A 108 -6.47 -29.38 23.28
N ARG A 109 -5.51 -28.53 22.88
CA ARG A 109 -4.56 -27.86 23.79
C ARG A 109 -5.27 -26.86 24.70
N LYS A 110 -6.36 -26.26 24.22
CA LYS A 110 -7.18 -25.29 24.95
C LYS A 110 -8.66 -25.59 24.74
N ARG A 111 -9.47 -25.38 25.78
CA ARG A 111 -10.93 -25.54 25.73
C ARG A 111 -11.64 -24.30 26.25
N LEU A 112 -12.84 -24.07 25.73
CA LEU A 112 -13.72 -23.01 26.22
C LEU A 112 -14.41 -23.46 27.50
N LYS A 113 -14.68 -22.52 28.42
CA LYS A 113 -15.42 -22.80 29.65
C LYS A 113 -16.80 -23.39 29.30
N GLY A 114 -17.16 -24.49 29.95
CA GLY A 114 -18.41 -25.23 29.67
C GLY A 114 -18.27 -26.37 28.64
N PHE A 115 -17.16 -26.48 27.90
CA PHE A 115 -16.94 -27.50 26.87
C PHE A 115 -15.94 -28.58 27.32
N ASN A 116 -16.20 -29.23 28.45
CA ASN A 116 -15.29 -30.21 29.07
C ASN A 116 -15.54 -31.67 28.63
N GLN A 117 -16.53 -31.93 27.77
CA GLN A 117 -16.87 -33.27 27.29
C GLN A 117 -15.80 -33.87 26.35
N ALA A 118 -15.66 -35.20 26.32
CA ALA A 118 -14.74 -35.88 25.41
C ALA A 118 -15.12 -35.63 23.94
N TRP A 119 -14.12 -35.49 23.05
CA TRP A 119 -14.37 -35.32 21.62
C TRP A 119 -14.96 -36.59 21.04
N GLN A 120 -16.06 -36.46 20.30
CA GLN A 120 -16.71 -37.55 19.58
C GLN A 120 -16.53 -37.35 18.08
N ARG A 121 -16.18 -38.42 17.36
CA ARG A 121 -16.13 -38.41 15.90
C ARG A 121 -17.53 -38.67 15.37
N VAL A 122 -18.07 -37.73 14.60
CA VAL A 122 -19.40 -37.85 14.00
C VAL A 122 -19.33 -37.51 12.51
N ARG A 123 -20.10 -38.22 11.68
CA ARG A 123 -20.15 -37.97 10.23
C ARG A 123 -20.96 -36.71 9.95
N LEU A 124 -20.49 -35.89 9.01
CA LEU A 124 -21.27 -34.75 8.52
C LEU A 124 -22.57 -35.25 7.87
N GLY A 125 -23.71 -34.66 8.23
CA GLY A 125 -25.04 -35.04 7.74
C GLY A 125 -25.87 -35.96 8.65
N THR A 126 -25.35 -36.36 9.82
CA THR A 126 -26.11 -37.19 10.79
C THR A 126 -26.80 -36.40 11.89
N TYR A 127 -26.65 -35.07 11.91
CA TYR A 127 -27.37 -34.18 12.81
C TYR A 127 -28.56 -33.56 12.06
N LYS A 128 -29.77 -33.76 12.58
CA LYS A 128 -31.02 -33.13 12.12
C LYS A 128 -31.15 -31.72 12.67
#